data_AF-A0A3N5T0W3-F1
#
_entry.id   AF-A0A3N5T0W3-F1
#
_cell.length_a   1.000
_cell.length_b   1.000
_cell.length_c   1.000
_cell.angle_alpha   90.00
_cell.angle_beta   90.00
_cell.angle_gamma   90.00
#
_symmetry.space_group_name_H-M   'P 1'
#
loop_
_entity.id
_entity.type
_entity.pdbx_description
1 polymer ?
#
loop_
_entity_poly.entity_id
_entity_poly.type
_entity_poly.pdbx_seq_one_letter_code
_entity_poly.pdbx_strand_id
1 'polypeptide(L)'
;WREGMARKLDRPRGHILKDAILVNIAKNSPATMEALENHCGLSKNALSRYAVTVLAIVTTTLEQPEDRLPTAPDAVRLNKTEKAALLNLHKLIDLKCGMLGIAPGLIGNSAELQMLIKTMHGSVALLPAGLRQTEGWRKCFLEDFFSQSRQK
;
A
#
# COMPACT_ATOMS: atom_id res chain seq x y z
N TRP A 1 -2.89 2.28 18.33
CA TRP A 1 -3.51 1.67 19.53
C TRP A 1 -3.44 0.14 19.55
N ARG A 2 -4.07 -0.59 18.61
CA ARG A 2 -4.14 -2.08 18.64
C ARG A 2 -2.78 -2.75 18.86
N GLU A 3 -1.74 -2.32 18.15
CA GLU A 3 -0.38 -2.85 18.30
C GLU A 3 0.17 -2.67 19.73
N GLY A 4 -0.09 -1.53 20.37
CA GLY A 4 0.29 -1.29 21.76
C GLY A 4 -0.43 -2.23 22.73
N MET A 5 -1.73 -2.47 22.51
CA MET A 5 -2.51 -3.43 23.31
C MET A 5 -2.05 -4.87 23.12
N ALA A 6 -1.76 -5.25 21.87
CA ALA A 6 -1.24 -6.57 21.53
C ALA A 6 0.08 -6.86 22.27
N ARG A 7 1.00 -5.89 22.28
CA ARG A 7 2.26 -5.99 23.04
C ARG A 7 2.02 -6.03 24.55
N LYS A 8 1.17 -5.16 25.08
CA LYS A 8 0.89 -5.09 26.52
C LYS A 8 0.30 -6.39 27.07
N LEU A 9 -0.58 -7.04 26.29
CA LEU A 9 -1.25 -8.27 26.69
C LEU A 9 -0.51 -9.54 26.26
N ASP A 10 0.63 -9.38 25.57
CA ASP A 10 1.38 -10.46 24.94
C ASP A 10 0.48 -11.40 24.11
N ARG A 11 -0.27 -10.80 23.18
CA ARG A 11 -1.22 -11.51 22.32
C ARG A 11 -1.11 -11.08 20.87
N PRO A 12 -1.41 -11.97 19.91
CA PRO A 12 -1.50 -11.60 18.51
C PRO A 12 -2.49 -10.45 18.29
N ARG A 13 -2.15 -9.52 17.38
CA ARG A 13 -2.98 -8.34 17.06
C ARG A 13 -4.44 -8.69 16.74
N GLY A 14 -4.66 -9.80 16.03
CA GLY A 14 -6.00 -10.27 15.65
C GLY A 14 -6.87 -10.69 16.83
N HIS A 15 -6.27 -11.06 17.97
CA HIS A 15 -6.98 -11.39 19.21
C HIS A 15 -7.47 -10.14 19.96
N ILE A 16 -6.89 -8.97 19.66
CA ILE A 16 -7.37 -7.70 20.18
C ILE A 16 -8.58 -7.25 19.36
N LEU A 17 -8.37 -7.01 18.06
CA LEU A 17 -9.41 -6.72 17.07
C LEU A 17 -8.98 -7.27 15.71
N LYS A 18 -9.91 -7.90 14.99
CA LYS A 18 -9.68 -8.41 13.63
C LYS A 18 -9.50 -7.24 12.65
N ASP A 19 -8.67 -7.42 11.62
CA ASP A 19 -8.41 -6.40 10.60
C ASP A 19 -9.70 -5.94 9.91
N ALA A 20 -10.59 -6.88 9.55
CA ALA A 20 -11.87 -6.57 8.94
C ALA A 20 -12.74 -5.61 9.79
N ILE A 21 -12.68 -5.75 11.12
CA ILE A 21 -13.46 -4.90 12.04
C ILE A 21 -12.86 -3.50 12.09
N LEU A 22 -11.54 -3.36 12.11
CA LEU A 22 -10.88 -2.06 12.03
C LEU A 22 -11.23 -1.32 10.73
N VAL A 23 -11.26 -2.04 9.61
CA VAL A 23 -11.67 -1.46 8.32
C VAL A 23 -13.13 -1.01 8.35
N ASN A 24 -14.03 -1.80 8.96
CA ASN A 24 -15.44 -1.41 9.10
C ASN A 24 -15.61 -0.18 10.00
N ILE A 25 -14.87 -0.09 11.11
CA ILE A 25 -14.87 1.08 11.99
C ILE A 25 -14.42 2.32 11.22
N ALA A 26 -13.33 2.21 10.44
CA ALA A 26 -12.83 3.32 9.64
C ALA A 26 -13.81 3.78 8.55
N LYS A 27 -14.58 2.85 7.97
CA LYS A 27 -15.59 3.17 6.94
C LYS A 27 -16.87 3.79 7.51
N ASN A 28 -17.33 3.27 8.64
CA ASN A 28 -18.64 3.64 9.20
C ASN A 28 -18.56 4.77 10.24
N SER A 29 -17.36 5.10 10.73
CA SER A 29 -17.12 6.15 11.72
C SER A 29 -18.13 6.14 12.88
N PRO A 30 -18.24 5.02 13.62
CA PRO A 30 -19.28 4.84 14.62
C PRO A 30 -19.13 5.84 15.77
N ALA A 31 -20.25 6.47 16.14
CA ALA A 31 -20.32 7.40 17.27
C ALA A 31 -20.88 6.76 18.56
N THR A 32 -21.42 5.54 18.48
CA THR A 32 -22.07 4.85 19.61
C THR A 32 -21.62 3.40 19.74
N MET A 33 -21.79 2.83 20.93
CA MET A 33 -21.52 1.40 21.17
C MET A 33 -22.43 0.50 20.33
N GLU A 34 -23.69 0.89 20.17
CA GLU A 34 -24.64 0.17 19.32
C GLU A 34 -24.18 0.16 17.86
N ALA A 35 -23.62 1.27 17.36
CA ALA A 35 -23.05 1.32 16.01
C ALA A 35 -21.82 0.41 15.86
N LEU A 36 -21.01 0.26 16.91
CA LEU A 36 -19.89 -0.69 16.92
C LEU A 36 -20.36 -2.14 16.83
N GLU A 37 -21.44 -2.51 17.52
CA GLU A 37 -22.00 -3.85 17.46
C GLU A 37 -22.64 -4.13 16.09
N ASN A 38 -23.62 -3.30 15.72
CA ASN A 38 -24.53 -3.57 14.62
C ASN A 38 -23.92 -3.31 13.24
N HIS A 39 -23.10 -2.26 13.11
CA HIS A 39 -22.56 -1.83 11.81
C HIS A 39 -21.10 -2.23 11.63
N CYS A 40 -20.33 -2.31 12.70
CA CYS A 40 -18.92 -2.67 12.61
C CYS A 40 -18.66 -4.16 12.87
N GLY A 41 -19.63 -4.90 13.44
CA GLY A 41 -19.55 -6.33 13.69
C GLY A 41 -18.69 -6.69 14.90
N LEU A 42 -18.56 -5.78 15.85
CA LEU A 42 -17.76 -5.99 17.06
C LEU A 42 -18.47 -6.98 18.00
N SER A 43 -17.78 -8.02 18.47
CA SER A 43 -18.38 -8.98 19.40
C SER A 43 -18.66 -8.35 20.75
N LYS A 44 -19.71 -8.82 21.46
CA LYS A 44 -20.08 -8.32 22.80
C LYS A 44 -18.91 -8.29 23.79
N ASN A 45 -18.04 -9.32 23.77
CA ASN A 45 -16.85 -9.39 24.62
C ASN A 45 -15.78 -8.35 24.27
N ALA A 46 -15.65 -7.99 22.99
CA ALA A 46 -14.74 -6.93 22.56
C ALA A 46 -15.34 -5.55 22.81
N LEU A 47 -16.66 -5.41 22.62
CA LEU A 47 -17.41 -4.19 22.88
C LEU A 47 -17.30 -3.78 24.36
N SER A 48 -17.58 -4.69 25.29
CA SER A 48 -17.44 -4.42 26.72
C SER A 48 -16.03 -3.97 27.13
N ARG A 49 -14.98 -4.50 26.47
CA ARG A 49 -13.59 -4.20 26.82
C ARG A 49 -13.01 -2.97 26.13
N TYR A 50 -13.40 -2.72 24.89
CA TYR A 50 -12.68 -1.79 24.01
C TYR A 50 -13.56 -0.69 23.43
N ALA A 51 -14.89 -0.74 23.56
CA ALA A 51 -15.77 0.23 22.92
C ALA A 51 -15.45 1.68 23.32
N VAL A 52 -15.28 1.94 24.62
CA VAL A 52 -14.95 3.29 25.12
C VAL A 52 -13.67 3.83 24.48
N THR A 53 -12.60 3.02 24.46
CA THR A 53 -11.32 3.43 23.89
C THR A 53 -11.38 3.60 22.37
N VAL A 54 -12.08 2.70 21.67
CA VAL A 54 -12.24 2.77 20.21
C VAL A 54 -13.04 4.01 19.81
N LEU A 55 -14.17 4.28 20.47
CA LEU A 55 -14.98 5.47 20.22
C LEU A 55 -14.18 6.75 20.48
N ALA A 56 -13.43 6.82 21.59
CA ALA A 56 -12.57 7.95 21.87
C ALA A 56 -11.53 8.19 20.75
N ILE A 57 -10.89 7.12 20.24
CA ILE A 57 -9.95 7.24 19.11
C ILE A 57 -10.66 7.75 17.87
N VAL A 58 -11.83 7.22 17.52
CA VAL A 58 -12.61 7.65 16.34
C VAL A 58 -12.96 9.14 16.47
N THR A 59 -13.51 9.56 17.60
CA THR A 59 -13.85 10.98 17.85
C THR A 59 -12.62 11.86 17.74
N THR A 60 -11.53 11.54 18.43
CA THR A 60 -10.29 12.33 18.36
C THR A 60 -9.71 12.39 16.95
N THR A 61 -9.84 11.33 16.15
CA THR A 61 -9.38 11.34 14.75
C THR A 61 -10.28 12.20 13.85
N LEU A 62 -11.59 12.21 14.07
CA LEU A 62 -12.52 13.04 13.29
C LEU A 62 -12.42 14.54 13.62
N GLU A 63 -12.01 14.88 14.83
CA GLU A 63 -11.78 16.26 15.27
C GLU A 63 -10.42 16.82 14.83
N GLN A 64 -9.53 15.99 14.26
CA GLN A 64 -8.23 16.46 13.79
C GLN A 64 -8.37 17.35 12.57
N PRO A 65 -7.57 18.43 12.49
CA PRO A 65 -7.52 19.25 11.28
C PRO A 65 -6.96 18.44 10.10
N GLU A 66 -7.43 18.76 8.90
CA GLU A 66 -7.11 18.00 7.67
C GLU A 66 -5.61 17.97 7.36
N ASP A 67 -4.86 18.98 7.79
CA ASP A 67 -3.40 19.08 7.62
C ASP A 67 -2.60 18.02 8.39
N ARG A 68 -3.21 17.41 9.43
CA ARG A 68 -2.61 16.32 10.21
C ARG A 68 -2.97 14.94 9.69
N LEU A 69 -3.95 14.85 8.78
CA LEU A 69 -4.32 13.58 8.21
C LEU A 69 -3.22 13.08 7.26
N PRO A 70 -2.89 11.78 7.30
CA PRO A 70 -1.90 11.24 6.38
C PRO A 70 -2.41 11.35 4.95
N THR A 71 -1.54 11.79 4.03
CA THR A 71 -1.84 11.76 2.61
C THR A 71 -2.05 10.32 2.16
N ALA A 72 -3.21 10.03 1.57
CA ALA A 72 -3.45 8.73 0.97
C ALA A 72 -2.42 8.49 -0.15
N PRO A 73 -1.81 7.30 -0.24
CA PRO A 73 -0.89 7.01 -1.32
C PRO A 73 -1.64 7.10 -2.65
N ASP A 74 -1.08 7.87 -3.58
CA ASP A 74 -1.66 8.00 -4.92
C ASP A 74 -1.66 6.66 -5.62
N ALA A 75 -2.84 6.22 -6.06
CA ALA A 75 -2.94 5.07 -6.95
C ALA A 75 -2.26 5.41 -8.28
N VAL A 76 -1.30 4.58 -8.69
CA VAL A 76 -0.53 4.79 -9.92
C VAL A 76 -1.44 4.59 -11.13
N ARG A 77 -1.97 5.70 -11.66
CA ARG A 77 -2.81 5.67 -12.85
C ARG A 77 -1.94 5.82 -14.09
N LEU A 78 -1.90 4.77 -14.90
CA LEU A 78 -1.19 4.77 -16.17
C LEU A 78 -2.11 5.21 -17.33
N ASN A 79 -1.64 6.16 -18.13
CA ASN A 79 -2.24 6.55 -19.41
C ASN A 79 -1.97 5.50 -20.51
N LYS A 80 -2.50 5.69 -21.72
CA LYS A 80 -2.38 4.71 -22.81
C LYS A 80 -0.92 4.43 -23.19
N THR A 81 -0.09 5.46 -23.25
CA THR A 81 1.34 5.37 -23.59
C THR A 81 2.11 4.65 -22.48
N GLU A 82 1.87 5.01 -21.23
CA GLU A 82 2.47 4.38 -20.05
C GLU A 82 2.08 2.89 -19.96
N LYS A 83 0.82 2.53 -20.25
CA LYS A 83 0.40 1.11 -20.31
C LYS A 83 1.14 0.32 -21.38
N ALA A 84 1.38 0.92 -22.56
CA ALA A 84 2.17 0.28 -23.61
C ALA A 84 3.63 0.10 -23.20
N ALA A 85 4.22 1.09 -22.53
CA ALA A 85 5.58 1.01 -21.99
C ALA A 85 5.70 -0.09 -20.91
N LEU A 86 4.72 -0.20 -20.02
CA LEU A 86 4.66 -1.28 -19.02
C LEU A 86 4.58 -2.66 -19.67
N LEU A 87 3.78 -2.82 -20.73
CA LEU A 87 3.70 -4.08 -21.47
C LEU A 87 5.04 -4.46 -22.10
N ASN A 88 5.75 -3.48 -22.68
CA ASN A 88 7.07 -3.72 -23.25
C ASN A 88 8.10 -4.09 -22.17
N LEU A 89 8.04 -3.45 -21.01
CA LEU A 89 8.87 -3.78 -19.86
C LEU A 89 8.65 -5.23 -19.40
N HIS A 90 7.39 -5.66 -19.24
CA HIS A 90 7.08 -7.06 -18.90
C HIS A 90 7.62 -8.04 -19.93
N LYS A 91 7.43 -7.78 -21.23
CA LYS A 91 7.97 -8.63 -22.30
C LYS A 91 9.50 -8.76 -22.23
N LEU A 92 10.20 -7.66 -21.96
CA LEU A 92 11.66 -7.67 -21.81
C LEU A 92 12.09 -8.47 -20.58
N ILE A 93 11.40 -8.27 -19.45
CA ILE A 93 11.65 -9.02 -18.21
C ILE A 93 11.46 -10.51 -18.46
N ASP A 94 10.34 -10.92 -19.05
CA ASP A 94 10.02 -12.33 -19.30
C ASP A 94 11.05 -12.98 -20.24
N LEU A 95 11.44 -12.29 -21.31
CA LEU A 95 12.47 -12.77 -22.24
C LEU A 95 13.81 -12.98 -21.54
N LYS A 96 14.32 -11.96 -20.83
CA LYS A 96 15.61 -12.05 -20.14
C LYS A 96 15.58 -13.06 -18.99
N CYS A 97 14.48 -13.12 -18.26
CA CYS A 97 14.27 -14.09 -17.18
C CYS A 97 14.28 -15.53 -17.72
N GLY A 98 13.62 -15.77 -18.84
CA GLY A 98 13.63 -17.08 -19.52
C GLY A 98 15.03 -17.51 -19.97
N MET A 99 15.84 -16.57 -20.46
CA MET A 99 17.22 -16.85 -20.88
C MET A 99 18.18 -17.08 -19.72
N LEU A 100 18.04 -16.32 -18.64
CA LEU A 100 18.98 -16.32 -17.50
C LEU A 100 18.54 -17.23 -16.35
N GLY A 101 17.36 -17.85 -16.44
CA GLY A 101 16.81 -18.69 -15.36
C GLY A 101 16.46 -17.90 -14.09
N ILE A 102 16.11 -16.62 -14.23
CA ILE A 102 15.75 -15.74 -13.10
C ILE A 102 14.23 -15.69 -12.97
N ALA A 103 13.69 -15.76 -11.76
CA ALA A 103 12.26 -15.58 -11.55
C ALA A 103 11.85 -14.10 -11.77
N PRO A 104 10.84 -13.79 -12.61
CA PRO A 104 10.42 -12.41 -12.90
C PRO A 104 10.10 -11.56 -11.66
N GLY A 105 9.50 -12.18 -10.63
CA GLY A 105 9.18 -11.49 -9.38
C GLY A 105 10.40 -10.98 -8.60
N LEU A 106 11.60 -11.49 -8.89
CA LEU A 106 12.85 -10.96 -8.33
C LEU A 106 13.21 -9.60 -8.93
N ILE A 107 12.76 -9.32 -10.16
CA ILE A 107 13.00 -8.04 -10.83
C ILE A 107 12.11 -6.95 -10.23
N GLY A 108 10.80 -7.21 -10.08
CA GLY A 108 9.86 -6.24 -9.53
C GLY A 108 8.46 -6.81 -9.31
N ASN A 109 7.71 -6.22 -8.38
CA ASN A 109 6.26 -6.46 -8.28
C ASN A 109 5.48 -5.50 -9.20
N SER A 110 4.21 -5.78 -9.49
CA SER A 110 3.43 -4.98 -10.43
C SER A 110 3.30 -3.49 -10.05
N ALA A 111 3.23 -3.17 -8.75
CA ALA A 111 3.15 -1.78 -8.29
C ALA A 111 4.48 -1.04 -8.50
N GLU A 112 5.61 -1.69 -8.22
CA GLU A 112 6.95 -1.16 -8.49
C GLU A 112 7.17 -0.87 -9.98
N LEU A 113 6.76 -1.80 -10.85
CA LEU A 113 6.92 -1.64 -12.29
C LEU A 113 6.00 -0.55 -12.84
N GLN A 114 4.76 -0.42 -12.34
CA GLN A 114 3.89 0.70 -12.68
C GLN A 114 4.50 2.04 -12.25
N MET A 115 5.06 2.11 -11.04
CA MET A 115 5.75 3.29 -10.55
C MET A 115 6.97 3.65 -11.41
N LEU A 116 7.78 2.66 -11.78
CA LEU A 116 8.94 2.86 -12.65
C LEU A 116 8.55 3.54 -13.96
N ILE A 117 7.51 3.04 -14.62
CA ILE A 117 6.98 3.64 -15.85
C ILE A 117 6.47 5.06 -15.60
N LYS A 118 5.75 5.28 -14.51
CA LYS A 118 5.18 6.59 -14.19
C LYS A 118 6.25 7.64 -13.95
N THR A 119 7.30 7.29 -13.21
CA THR A 119 8.44 8.16 -12.95
C THR A 119 9.24 8.45 -14.22
N MET A 120 9.29 7.50 -15.17
CA MET A 120 9.99 7.70 -16.44
C MET A 120 9.22 8.57 -17.44
N HIS A 121 7.88 8.51 -17.44
CA HIS A 121 7.02 9.24 -18.38
C HIS A 121 6.48 10.57 -17.87
N GLY A 122 6.59 10.87 -16.58
CA GLY A 122 6.05 12.09 -15.97
C GLY A 122 7.11 12.94 -15.27
N SER A 123 6.83 14.24 -15.14
CA SER A 123 7.57 15.19 -14.29
C SER A 123 7.35 14.98 -12.79
N VAL A 124 7.11 13.75 -12.34
CA VAL A 124 6.94 13.45 -10.92
C VAL A 124 8.33 13.47 -10.28
N ALA A 125 8.71 14.64 -9.76
CA ALA A 125 9.95 14.89 -9.01
C ALA A 125 10.07 14.09 -7.71
N LEU A 126 9.05 13.31 -7.36
CA LEU A 126 9.11 12.33 -6.30
C LEU A 126 9.39 10.96 -6.94
N LEU A 127 10.66 10.71 -7.25
CA LEU A 127 11.18 9.36 -7.16
C LEU A 127 10.71 8.83 -5.80
N PRO A 128 9.91 7.74 -5.72
CA PRO A 128 9.81 7.03 -4.47
C PRO A 128 11.24 6.66 -4.13
N ALA A 129 11.76 7.20 -3.04
CA ALA A 129 13.08 6.86 -2.56
C ALA A 129 13.19 5.32 -2.57
N GLY A 130 14.13 4.77 -3.38
CA GLY A 130 14.47 3.35 -3.34
C GLY A 130 13.71 2.39 -4.26
N LEU A 131 13.32 2.76 -5.50
CA LEU A 131 12.97 1.74 -6.50
C LEU A 131 14.18 0.84 -6.77
N ARG A 132 14.13 -0.41 -6.32
CA ARG A 132 15.23 -1.37 -6.50
C ARG A 132 15.60 -1.64 -7.96
N GLN A 133 14.74 -1.29 -8.92
CA GLN A 133 14.98 -1.42 -10.35
C GLN A 133 15.95 -0.35 -10.89
N THR A 134 16.16 0.75 -10.16
CA THR A 134 17.08 1.83 -10.55
C THR A 134 18.47 1.69 -9.94
N GLU A 135 18.72 0.63 -9.18
CA GLU A 135 19.97 0.37 -8.46
C GLU A 135 20.51 -1.05 -8.66
N GLY A 136 21.82 -1.22 -8.42
CA GLY A 136 22.50 -2.51 -8.41
C GLY A 136 22.32 -3.34 -9.68
N TRP A 137 22.27 -4.67 -9.52
CA TRP A 137 22.18 -5.61 -10.64
C TRP A 137 20.86 -5.51 -11.43
N ARG A 138 19.77 -5.06 -10.79
CA ARG A 138 18.47 -4.90 -11.46
C ARG A 138 18.49 -3.74 -12.45
N LYS A 139 19.22 -2.67 -12.11
CA LYS A 139 19.47 -1.56 -13.04
C LYS A 139 20.20 -2.04 -14.29
N CYS A 140 21.29 -2.79 -14.11
CA CYS A 140 22.06 -3.38 -15.21
C CYS A 140 21.18 -4.34 -16.03
N PHE A 141 20.37 -5.16 -15.36
CA PHE A 141 19.43 -6.06 -16.03
C PHE A 141 18.43 -5.32 -16.93
N LEU A 142 17.96 -4.14 -16.51
CA LEU A 142 16.98 -3.31 -17.21
C LEU A 142 17.62 -2.20 -18.07
N GLU A 143 18.94 -2.23 -18.29
CA GLU A 143 19.65 -1.15 -18.99
C GLU A 143 19.13 -0.91 -20.41
N ASP A 144 18.82 -1.97 -21.15
CA ASP A 144 18.24 -1.87 -22.49
C ASP A 144 16.90 -1.11 -22.49
N PHE A 145 16.09 -1.34 -21.46
CA PHE A 145 14.82 -0.65 -21.30
C PHE A 145 15.04 0.84 -21.04
N PHE A 146 15.95 1.18 -20.13
CA PHE A 146 16.30 2.57 -19.80
C PHE A 146 16.93 3.33 -20.98
N SER A 147 17.68 2.63 -21.83
CA SER A 147 18.29 3.23 -23.02
C SER A 147 17.25 3.51 -24.10
N GLN A 148 16.31 2.60 -24.35
CA GLN A 148 15.23 2.79 -25.32
C GLN A 148 14.25 3.90 -24.93
N SER A 149 14.00 4.09 -23.64
CA SER A 149 13.11 5.14 -23.15
C SER A 149 13.71 6.55 -23.18
N ARG A 150 15.05 6.69 -23.23
CA ARG A 150 15.74 7.98 -23.32
C ARG A 150 15.84 8.54 -24.74
N GLN A 151 15.69 7.68 -25.76
CA GLN A 151 15.79 8.06 -27.17
C GLN A 151 14.47 8.55 -27.78
N LYS A 152 13.38 8.55 -27.02
CA LYS A 152 12.05 9.04 -27.42
C LYS A 152 11.68 10.27 -26.61
#